data_AF-A0A9X1GF85-F1
#
_entry.id   AF-A0A9X1GF85-F1
#
_cell.length_a   1.000
_cell.length_b   1.000
_cell.length_c   1.000
_cell.angle_alpha   90.00
_cell.angle_beta   90.00
_cell.angle_gamma   90.00
#
_symmetry.space_group_name_H-M   'P 1'
#
loop_
_entity.id
_entity.type
_entity.pdbx_description
1 polymer ?
#
loop_
_entity_poly.entity_id
_entity_poly.type
_entity_poly.pdbx_seq_one_letter_code
_entity_poly.pdbx_strand_id
1 'polypeptide(L)'
;ERHGWAVNWYNRFKDLQVPSAGSILSTAKSLMGDFHYSQPLRWNFGSVENPDRNGYADCSSFVWLALTKAGYKTATRGTLWYTGSMAADARGARQYLTEISPNEAKAGDIIIVNQGAGAGNDGHTAILAEDWKGYSTSIVEMGGMNSNGVGIGRVDWSLGYLLNGGDVCLVRAK
;
A
#
# COMPACT_ATOMS: atom_id res chain seq x y z
N GLU A 1 -7.55 26.25 37.08
CA GLU A 1 -8.31 25.10 36.54
C GLU A 1 -7.74 24.55 35.22
N ARG A 2 -7.56 25.34 34.14
CA ARG A 2 -7.03 24.82 32.85
C ARG A 2 -5.60 24.24 32.90
N HIS A 3 -4.73 24.75 33.76
CA HIS A 3 -3.35 24.25 33.90
C HIS A 3 -3.26 22.84 34.50
N GLY A 4 -4.17 22.48 35.42
CA GLY A 4 -4.16 21.14 36.04
C GLY A 4 -4.61 20.04 35.07
N TRP A 5 -5.53 20.38 34.15
CA TRP A 5 -6.00 19.49 33.09
C TRP A 5 -4.85 19.09 32.14
N ALA A 6 -4.10 20.06 31.60
CA ALA A 6 -3.01 19.79 30.68
C ALA A 6 -1.90 18.92 31.31
N VAL A 7 -1.56 19.18 32.57
CA VAL A 7 -0.59 18.39 33.33
C VAL A 7 -1.08 16.95 33.57
N ASN A 8 -2.38 16.77 33.84
CA ASN A 8 -2.97 15.44 34.03
C ASN A 8 -2.92 14.61 32.74
N TRP A 9 -3.27 15.21 31.59
CA TRP A 9 -3.17 14.55 30.29
C TRP A 9 -1.72 14.23 29.92
N TYR A 10 -0.79 15.18 30.08
CA TYR A 10 0.64 14.92 29.83
C TYR A 10 1.14 13.74 30.66
N ASN A 11 0.88 13.72 31.97
CA ASN A 11 1.31 12.63 32.83
C ASN A 11 0.65 11.28 32.52
N ARG A 12 -0.54 11.28 31.93
CA ARG A 12 -1.27 10.06 31.55
C ARG A 12 -0.74 9.42 30.27
N PHE A 13 -0.14 10.20 29.36
CA PHE A 13 0.27 9.73 28.03
C PHE A 13 1.77 9.88 27.74
N LYS A 14 2.54 10.50 28.64
CA LYS A 14 4.01 10.69 28.46
C LYS A 14 4.79 9.40 28.23
N ASP A 15 4.32 8.28 28.78
CA ASP A 15 4.95 6.97 28.70
C ASP A 15 4.22 6.04 27.71
N LEU A 16 3.22 6.56 27.00
CA LEU A 16 2.51 5.81 25.96
C LEU A 16 3.47 5.61 24.78
N GLN A 17 4.05 4.42 24.67
CA GLN A 17 4.70 4.01 23.45
C GLN A 17 3.64 3.82 22.38
N VAL A 18 3.48 4.81 21.51
CA VAL A 18 2.82 4.59 20.23
C VAL A 18 3.70 3.60 19.48
N PRO A 19 3.20 2.40 19.11
CA PRO A 19 3.99 1.46 18.32
C PRO A 19 4.51 2.20 17.09
N SER A 20 5.83 2.26 16.91
CA SER A 20 6.38 2.77 15.67
C SER A 20 5.89 1.85 14.55
N ALA A 21 5.32 2.42 13.50
CA ALA A 21 4.93 1.65 12.33
C ALA A 21 6.13 0.80 11.86
N GLY A 22 5.87 -0.48 11.59
CA GLY A 22 6.86 -1.42 11.11
C GLY A 22 7.27 -1.12 9.67
N SER A 23 8.30 -1.80 9.17
CA SER A 23 8.68 -1.64 7.76
C SER A 23 7.61 -2.24 6.84
N ILE A 24 6.99 -1.37 6.02
CA ILE A 24 6.05 -1.77 4.95
C ILE A 24 6.72 -2.80 4.04
N LEU A 25 7.97 -2.56 3.64
CA LEU A 25 8.69 -3.45 2.75
C LEU A 25 8.98 -4.82 3.38
N SER A 26 9.39 -4.87 4.65
CA SER A 26 9.59 -6.16 5.33
C SER A 26 8.28 -6.93 5.46
N THR A 27 7.18 -6.22 5.72
CA THR A 27 5.84 -6.82 5.79
C THR A 27 5.40 -7.36 4.43
N ALA A 28 5.56 -6.58 3.36
CA ALA A 28 5.28 -7.02 1.99
C ALA A 28 6.10 -8.25 1.60
N LYS A 29 7.40 -8.25 1.92
CA LYS A 29 8.29 -9.39 1.65
C LYS A 29 7.92 -10.63 2.44
N SER A 30 7.38 -10.49 3.66
CA SER A 30 6.93 -11.64 4.47
C SER A 30 5.74 -12.38 3.86
N LEU A 31 5.01 -11.75 2.94
CA LEU A 31 3.86 -12.31 2.23
C LEU A 31 4.24 -12.91 0.87
N MET A 32 5.53 -12.95 0.49
CA MET A 32 5.95 -13.49 -0.80
C MET A 32 5.55 -14.96 -0.99
N GLY A 33 4.98 -15.26 -2.15
CA GLY A 33 4.44 -16.58 -2.48
C GLY A 33 3.09 -16.87 -1.84
N ASP A 34 2.50 -15.92 -1.12
CA ASP A 34 1.15 -16.04 -0.60
C ASP A 34 0.12 -15.57 -1.64
N PHE A 35 -1.09 -16.10 -1.49
CA PHE A 35 -2.33 -15.77 -2.15
C PHE A 35 -2.43 -16.13 -3.64
N HIS A 36 -3.66 -16.12 -4.14
CA HIS A 36 -4.01 -16.19 -5.55
C HIS A 36 -4.64 -14.88 -6.00
N TYR A 37 -4.26 -14.38 -7.19
CA TYR A 37 -4.80 -13.12 -7.69
C TYR A 37 -6.29 -13.25 -8.02
N SER A 38 -7.13 -12.38 -7.44
CA SER A 38 -8.56 -12.32 -7.75
C SER A 38 -9.16 -10.97 -7.36
N GLN A 39 -9.67 -10.23 -8.34
CA GLN A 39 -10.43 -8.99 -8.09
C GLN A 39 -11.78 -9.28 -7.41
N PRO A 40 -12.56 -10.32 -7.78
CA PRO A 40 -13.81 -10.63 -7.09
C PRO A 40 -13.62 -11.11 -5.64
N LEU A 41 -12.55 -11.87 -5.37
CA LEU A 41 -12.26 -12.44 -4.05
C LEU A 41 -11.17 -11.65 -3.31
N ARG A 42 -10.89 -10.41 -3.72
CA ARG A 42 -9.78 -9.57 -3.24
C ARG A 42 -9.68 -9.38 -1.73
N TRP A 43 -10.75 -9.63 -0.98
CA TRP A 43 -10.77 -9.52 0.48
C TRP A 43 -10.75 -10.88 1.19
N ASN A 44 -10.55 -11.99 0.48
CA ASN A 44 -10.59 -13.35 1.02
C ASN A 44 -9.19 -13.89 1.35
N PHE A 45 -8.40 -13.12 2.10
CA PHE A 45 -7.01 -13.43 2.47
C PHE A 45 -6.84 -13.77 3.97
N GLY A 46 -7.90 -14.18 4.67
CA GLY A 46 -7.86 -14.39 6.13
C GLY A 46 -7.90 -13.09 6.92
N SER A 47 -7.12 -12.96 7.99
CA SER A 47 -7.05 -11.74 8.82
C SER A 47 -5.73 -10.98 8.64
N VAL A 48 -5.62 -9.78 9.20
CA VAL A 48 -4.36 -9.00 9.17
C VAL A 48 -3.27 -9.71 9.98
N GLU A 49 -3.66 -10.23 11.14
CA GLU A 49 -2.80 -10.91 12.10
C GLU A 49 -2.34 -12.25 11.55
N ASN A 50 -3.28 -13.02 10.98
CA ASN A 50 -3.05 -14.33 10.40
C ASN A 50 -3.64 -14.41 8.98
N PRO A 51 -2.91 -13.92 7.97
CA PRO A 51 -3.32 -14.05 6.58
C PRO A 51 -3.33 -15.53 6.16
N ASP A 52 -4.32 -15.92 5.37
CA ASP A 52 -4.35 -17.25 4.76
C ASP A 52 -3.45 -17.25 3.52
N ARG A 53 -2.33 -17.97 3.61
CA ARG A 53 -1.36 -18.12 2.52
C ARG A 53 -1.97 -18.63 1.21
N ASN A 54 -3.08 -19.37 1.24
CA ASN A 54 -3.78 -19.84 0.04
C ASN A 54 -5.05 -19.01 -0.27
N GLY A 55 -5.20 -17.87 0.39
CA GLY A 55 -6.32 -16.95 0.19
C GLY A 55 -6.23 -16.18 -1.12
N TYR A 56 -7.05 -15.15 -1.25
CA TYR A 56 -7.17 -14.34 -2.45
C TYR A 56 -7.01 -12.85 -2.14
N ALA A 57 -6.26 -12.18 -3.00
CA ALA A 57 -6.07 -10.74 -2.98
C ALA A 57 -5.91 -10.19 -4.40
N ASP A 58 -6.06 -8.88 -4.55
CA ASP A 58 -5.63 -8.15 -5.74
C ASP A 58 -4.50 -7.18 -5.37
N CYS A 59 -4.03 -6.40 -6.34
CA CYS A 59 -2.93 -5.46 -6.13
C CYS A 59 -3.21 -4.48 -4.98
N SER A 60 -4.40 -3.90 -4.94
CA SER A 60 -4.77 -2.88 -3.96
C SER A 60 -5.12 -3.47 -2.58
N SER A 61 -5.70 -4.67 -2.51
CA SER A 61 -5.98 -5.33 -1.24
C SER A 61 -4.72 -5.96 -0.62
N PHE A 62 -3.74 -6.36 -1.44
CA PHE A 62 -2.39 -6.70 -0.99
C PHE A 62 -1.70 -5.49 -0.35
N VAL A 63 -1.67 -4.34 -1.04
CA VAL A 63 -1.07 -3.11 -0.46
C VAL A 63 -1.80 -2.71 0.82
N TRP A 64 -3.14 -2.78 0.85
CA TRP A 64 -3.92 -2.56 2.07
C TRP A 64 -3.44 -3.46 3.21
N LEU A 65 -3.33 -4.76 2.97
CA LEU A 65 -2.90 -5.74 3.98
C LEU A 65 -1.49 -5.45 4.49
N ALA A 66 -0.55 -5.17 3.58
CA ALA A 66 0.83 -4.86 3.95
C ALA A 66 0.92 -3.59 4.80
N LEU A 67 0.17 -2.54 4.47
CA LEU A 67 0.09 -1.30 5.26
C LEU A 67 -0.51 -1.54 6.64
N THR A 68 -1.68 -2.18 6.70
CA THR A 68 -2.38 -2.42 7.97
C THR A 68 -1.57 -3.34 8.88
N LYS A 69 -0.94 -4.39 8.33
CA LYS A 69 -0.08 -5.31 9.08
C LYS A 69 1.21 -4.63 9.57
N ALA A 70 1.72 -3.65 8.83
CA ALA A 70 2.82 -2.79 9.28
C ALA A 70 2.39 -1.71 10.30
N GLY A 71 1.10 -1.61 10.65
CA GLY A 71 0.58 -0.67 11.64
C GLY A 71 0.20 0.71 11.08
N TYR A 72 0.15 0.88 9.76
CA TYR A 72 -0.29 2.12 9.13
C TYR A 72 -1.81 2.20 9.08
N LYS A 73 -2.31 3.44 9.13
CA LYS A 73 -3.74 3.68 8.99
C LYS A 73 -4.17 3.39 7.55
N THR A 74 -5.22 2.61 7.39
CA THR A 74 -5.87 2.35 6.09
C THR A 74 -7.38 2.56 6.21
N ALA A 75 -8.06 2.64 5.06
CA ALA A 75 -9.52 2.65 5.08
C ALA A 75 -10.06 1.34 5.65
N THR A 76 -11.30 1.36 6.15
CA THR A 76 -11.96 0.15 6.65
C THR A 76 -11.94 -0.95 5.59
N ARG A 77 -11.61 -2.17 5.99
CA ARG A 77 -11.57 -3.35 5.10
C ARG A 77 -12.90 -3.50 4.35
N GLY A 78 -12.84 -3.88 3.07
CA GLY A 78 -14.04 -4.11 2.26
C GLY A 78 -14.72 -2.83 1.75
N THR A 79 -14.16 -1.65 2.02
CA THR A 79 -14.65 -0.38 1.43
C THR A 79 -14.07 -0.16 0.03
N LEU A 80 -14.36 1.01 -0.56
CA LEU A 80 -13.86 1.48 -1.86
C LEU A 80 -12.34 1.77 -1.86
N TRP A 81 -11.52 0.98 -1.16
CA TRP A 81 -10.07 1.06 -1.24
C TRP A 81 -9.59 0.28 -2.47
N TYR A 82 -9.35 0.96 -3.57
CA TYR A 82 -8.76 0.43 -4.80
C TYR A 82 -7.77 1.44 -5.40
N THR A 83 -7.06 1.05 -6.45
CA THR A 83 -5.97 1.83 -7.06
C THR A 83 -6.34 3.31 -7.32
N GLY A 84 -7.49 3.57 -7.94
CA GLY A 84 -7.99 4.93 -8.17
C GLY A 84 -8.24 5.73 -6.89
N SER A 85 -8.88 5.13 -5.89
CA SER A 85 -9.14 5.78 -4.60
C SER A 85 -7.87 6.10 -3.81
N MET A 86 -6.83 5.28 -3.96
CA MET A 86 -5.54 5.49 -3.29
C MET A 86 -4.85 6.74 -3.83
N ALA A 87 -4.85 6.93 -5.16
CA ALA A 87 -4.35 8.16 -5.78
C ALA A 87 -5.20 9.37 -5.39
N ALA A 88 -6.53 9.23 -5.36
CA ALA A 88 -7.44 10.30 -4.96
C ALA A 88 -7.21 10.73 -3.50
N ASP A 89 -7.00 9.80 -2.57
CA ASP A 89 -6.63 10.12 -1.18
C ASP A 89 -5.28 10.83 -1.12
N ALA A 90 -4.26 10.28 -1.79
CA ALA A 90 -2.90 10.82 -1.77
C ALA A 90 -2.80 12.27 -2.26
N ARG A 91 -3.66 12.66 -3.20
CA ARG A 91 -3.70 14.02 -3.77
C ARG A 91 -4.70 14.94 -3.07
N GLY A 92 -5.78 14.38 -2.54
CA GLY A 92 -6.86 15.11 -1.90
C GLY A 92 -6.74 15.14 -0.38
N ALA A 93 -7.59 14.35 0.29
CA ALA A 93 -7.79 14.42 1.73
C ALA A 93 -6.58 13.94 2.55
N ARG A 94 -5.69 13.15 1.95
CA ARG A 94 -4.45 12.63 2.55
C ARG A 94 -4.70 11.98 3.90
N GLN A 95 -5.77 11.20 3.97
CA GLN A 95 -6.19 10.53 5.21
C GLN A 95 -5.26 9.36 5.54
N TYR A 96 -4.72 8.70 4.52
CA TYR A 96 -3.90 7.49 4.63
C TYR A 96 -2.59 7.62 3.84
N LEU A 97 -2.65 8.22 2.66
CA LEU A 97 -1.54 8.33 1.72
C LEU A 97 -1.22 9.80 1.45
N THR A 98 -0.01 10.09 1.00
CA THR A 98 0.38 11.41 0.50
C THR A 98 1.28 11.25 -0.70
N GLU A 99 0.97 11.94 -1.80
CA GLU A 99 1.82 11.95 -2.98
C GLU A 99 3.18 12.59 -2.67
N ILE A 100 4.24 11.96 -3.15
CA ILE A 100 5.63 12.39 -2.96
C ILE A 100 6.31 12.54 -4.32
N SER A 101 7.36 13.36 -4.37
CA SER A 101 8.12 13.51 -5.61
C SER A 101 8.96 12.26 -5.89
N PRO A 102 9.30 11.98 -7.17
CA PRO A 102 10.18 10.87 -7.53
C PRO A 102 11.53 10.87 -6.79
N ASN A 103 12.06 12.03 -6.45
CA ASN A 103 13.35 12.17 -5.76
C ASN A 103 13.26 11.82 -4.26
N GLU A 104 12.05 11.78 -3.71
CA GLU A 104 11.80 11.45 -2.30
C GLU A 104 11.33 10.00 -2.12
N ALA A 105 10.99 9.32 -3.21
CA ALA A 105 10.44 7.98 -3.21
C ALA A 105 11.51 6.92 -2.90
N LYS A 106 11.26 6.14 -1.87
CA LYS A 106 12.17 5.18 -1.27
C LYS A 106 11.56 3.80 -1.16
N ALA A 107 12.41 2.82 -0.87
CA ALA A 107 11.98 1.47 -0.53
C ALA A 107 10.87 1.50 0.56
N GLY A 108 9.73 0.83 0.29
CA GLY A 108 8.56 0.81 1.16
C GLY A 108 7.48 1.84 0.84
N ASP A 109 7.76 2.85 0.00
CA ASP A 109 6.72 3.69 -0.60
C ASP A 109 5.91 2.90 -1.64
N ILE A 110 4.84 3.48 -2.15
CA ILE A 110 3.90 2.80 -3.04
C ILE A 110 3.90 3.51 -4.40
N ILE A 111 3.92 2.72 -5.47
CA ILE A 111 3.58 3.18 -6.81
C ILE A 111 2.12 2.85 -7.11
N ILE A 112 1.44 3.80 -7.72
CA ILE A 112 0.07 3.70 -8.23
C ILE A 112 0.13 4.14 -9.69
N VAL A 113 -0.42 3.33 -10.60
CA VAL A 113 -0.57 3.71 -12.00
C VAL A 113 -2.02 3.52 -12.40
N ASN A 114 -2.64 4.58 -12.91
CA ASN A 114 -4.04 4.58 -13.34
C ASN A 114 -4.17 5.03 -14.79
N GLN A 115 -4.98 4.32 -15.55
CA GLN A 115 -5.69 4.84 -16.71
C GLN A 115 -7.12 5.17 -16.29
N GLY A 116 -7.69 6.26 -16.80
CA GLY A 116 -9.04 6.68 -16.44
C GLY A 116 -9.28 6.71 -14.92
N ALA A 117 -10.26 5.96 -14.44
CA ALA A 117 -10.63 5.91 -13.02
C ALA A 117 -9.77 4.94 -12.18
N GLY A 118 -8.88 4.15 -12.77
CA GLY A 118 -8.02 3.23 -12.02
C GLY A 118 -8.72 1.99 -11.47
N ALA A 119 -9.82 1.55 -12.09
CA ALA A 119 -10.61 0.41 -11.66
C ALA A 119 -10.36 -0.83 -12.52
N GLY A 120 -10.38 -2.02 -11.89
CA GLY A 120 -10.12 -3.27 -12.60
C GLY A 120 -8.75 -3.27 -13.29
N ASN A 121 -8.74 -3.52 -14.59
CA ASN A 121 -7.50 -3.54 -15.38
C ASN A 121 -6.93 -2.15 -15.66
N ASP A 122 -7.70 -1.08 -15.42
CA ASP A 122 -7.25 0.30 -15.67
C ASP A 122 -6.39 0.84 -14.53
N GLY A 123 -6.07 0.04 -13.50
CA GLY A 123 -5.19 0.49 -12.43
C GLY A 123 -4.42 -0.64 -11.78
N HIS A 124 -3.17 -0.36 -11.39
CA HIS A 124 -2.36 -1.28 -10.60
C HIS A 124 -1.51 -0.52 -9.58
N THR A 125 -1.24 -1.17 -8.45
CA THR A 125 -0.44 -0.60 -7.37
C THR A 125 0.48 -1.63 -6.76
N ALA A 126 1.65 -1.19 -6.30
CA ALA A 126 2.68 -2.04 -5.73
C ALA A 126 3.56 -1.27 -4.74
N ILE A 127 4.32 -2.00 -3.91
CA ILE A 127 5.25 -1.42 -2.94
C ILE A 127 6.64 -1.38 -3.57
N LEU A 128 7.33 -0.25 -3.50
CA LEU A 128 8.71 -0.12 -3.97
C LEU A 128 9.64 -1.03 -3.16
N ALA A 129 10.37 -1.91 -3.85
CA ALA A 129 11.33 -2.82 -3.22
C ALA A 129 12.72 -2.19 -3.01
N GLU A 130 12.94 -1.03 -3.63
CA GLU A 130 14.16 -0.23 -3.58
C GLU A 130 13.80 1.25 -3.81
N ASP A 131 14.76 2.15 -3.67
CA ASP A 131 14.54 3.57 -3.95
C ASP A 131 14.20 3.82 -5.41
N TRP A 132 13.37 4.83 -5.67
CA TRP A 132 12.91 5.11 -7.01
C TRP A 132 14.05 5.55 -7.93
N LYS A 133 14.20 4.83 -9.05
CA LYS A 133 15.19 5.09 -10.10
C LYS A 133 14.57 5.06 -11.51
N GLY A 134 13.29 5.41 -11.60
CA GLY A 134 12.50 5.33 -12.82
C GLY A 134 11.86 3.96 -13.03
N TYR A 135 11.39 3.67 -14.24
CA TYR A 135 10.60 2.45 -14.50
C TYR A 135 11.38 1.13 -14.44
N SER A 136 12.70 1.18 -14.23
CA SER A 136 13.48 -0.01 -13.89
C SER A 136 13.46 -0.37 -12.39
N THR A 137 12.72 0.37 -11.58
CA THR A 137 12.59 0.15 -10.12
C THR A 137 11.90 -1.19 -9.84
N SER A 138 12.48 -1.95 -8.91
CA SER A 138 11.91 -3.20 -8.42
C SER A 138 10.74 -2.95 -7.48
N ILE A 139 9.72 -3.78 -7.54
CA ILE A 139 8.50 -3.67 -6.73
C ILE A 139 8.14 -5.02 -6.09
N VAL A 140 7.48 -4.99 -4.95
CA VAL A 140 6.73 -6.12 -4.40
C VAL A 140 5.27 -5.90 -4.78
N GLU A 141 4.70 -6.87 -5.49
CA GLU A 141 3.37 -6.73 -6.06
C GLU A 141 2.58 -8.03 -5.99
N MET A 142 1.29 -7.90 -6.29
CA MET A 142 0.41 -9.01 -6.57
C MET A 142 -0.39 -8.68 -7.83
N GLY A 143 -0.38 -9.58 -8.81
CA GLY A 143 -0.79 -9.28 -10.18
C GLY A 143 0.38 -8.75 -11.02
N GLY A 144 0.10 -8.07 -12.13
CA GLY A 144 1.15 -7.69 -13.08
C GLY A 144 1.87 -8.93 -13.60
N MET A 145 3.18 -9.03 -13.38
CA MET A 145 3.96 -10.24 -13.72
C MET A 145 3.76 -11.40 -12.74
N ASN A 146 3.23 -11.12 -11.54
CA ASN A 146 3.13 -12.07 -10.44
C ASN A 146 1.66 -12.49 -10.24
N SER A 147 1.15 -13.33 -11.16
CA SER A 147 -0.24 -13.82 -11.11
C SER A 147 -0.46 -15.00 -10.15
N ASN A 148 0.62 -15.69 -9.76
CA ASN A 148 0.56 -16.89 -8.91
C ASN A 148 0.87 -16.63 -7.43
N GLY A 149 0.79 -15.37 -7.00
CA GLY A 149 1.01 -14.94 -5.62
C GLY A 149 1.85 -13.67 -5.55
N VAL A 150 2.05 -13.17 -4.34
CA VAL A 150 2.91 -11.99 -4.11
C VAL A 150 4.33 -12.29 -4.56
N GLY A 151 4.93 -11.38 -5.31
CA GLY A 151 6.28 -11.57 -5.84
C GLY A 151 7.02 -10.28 -6.11
N ILE A 152 8.28 -10.43 -6.53
CA ILE A 152 9.11 -9.32 -6.99
C ILE A 152 8.85 -9.10 -8.49
N GLY A 153 8.55 -7.86 -8.85
CA GLY A 153 8.40 -7.40 -10.23
C GLY A 153 9.28 -6.20 -10.52
N ARG A 154 9.13 -5.65 -11.72
CA ARG A 154 9.79 -4.40 -12.14
C ARG A 154 8.75 -3.52 -12.80
N VAL A 155 8.78 -2.22 -12.53
CA VAL A 155 7.71 -1.29 -12.94
C VAL A 155 7.41 -1.36 -14.43
N ASP A 156 8.41 -1.23 -15.31
CA ASP A 156 8.21 -1.28 -16.75
C ASP A 156 7.62 -2.61 -17.27
N TRP A 157 7.90 -3.72 -16.59
CA TRP A 157 7.38 -5.03 -17.00
C TRP A 157 5.99 -5.31 -16.42
N SER A 158 5.78 -4.98 -15.16
CA SER A 158 4.53 -5.25 -14.44
C SER A 158 3.44 -4.22 -14.72
N LEU A 159 3.83 -2.97 -14.96
CA LEU A 159 2.94 -1.82 -15.19
C LEU A 159 3.00 -1.31 -16.62
N GLY A 160 3.85 -1.88 -17.50
CA GLY A 160 4.12 -1.37 -18.84
C GLY A 160 2.88 -1.13 -19.70
N TYR A 161 1.85 -1.97 -19.54
CA TYR A 161 0.58 -1.82 -20.24
C TYR A 161 -0.21 -0.57 -19.81
N LEU A 162 0.01 -0.06 -18.60
CA LEU A 162 -0.58 1.17 -18.08
C LEU A 162 0.28 2.41 -18.35
N LEU A 163 1.60 2.26 -18.48
CA LEU A 163 2.53 3.39 -18.60
C LEU A 163 2.35 4.22 -19.88
N ASN A 164 1.69 3.67 -20.91
CA ASN A 164 1.35 4.42 -22.11
C ASN A 164 0.14 5.34 -21.85
N GLY A 165 0.41 6.54 -21.35
CA GLY A 165 -0.61 7.55 -21.05
C GLY A 165 -1.30 7.39 -19.69
N GLY A 166 -0.86 6.43 -18.87
CA GLY A 166 -1.29 6.30 -17.48
C GLY A 166 -0.70 7.37 -16.59
N ASP A 167 -1.50 7.80 -15.61
CA ASP A 167 -1.10 8.67 -14.52
C ASP A 167 -0.33 7.87 -13.47
N VAL A 168 0.93 8.26 -13.24
CA VAL A 168 1.82 7.64 -12.25
C VAL A 168 1.84 8.50 -10.99
N CYS A 169 1.52 7.89 -9.86
CA CYS A 169 1.50 8.52 -8.55
C CYS A 169 2.38 7.72 -7.57
N LEU A 170 3.42 8.36 -7.05
CA LEU A 170 4.26 7.80 -5.98
C LEU A 170 3.75 8.34 -4.66
N VAL A 171 3.53 7.46 -3.68
CA VAL A 171 2.87 7.85 -2.44
C VAL A 171 3.54 7.23 -1.21
N ARG A 172 3.45 7.94 -0.09
CA ARG A 172 3.89 7.48 1.24
C ARG A 172 2.70 7.33 2.18
N ALA A 173 2.71 6.26 2.98
CA ALA A 173 1.70 6.04 4.02
C ALA A 173 1.95 6.88 5.28
N LYS A 174 0.87 7.24 5.99
CA LYS A 174 0.87 8.08 7.18
C LYS A 174 0.64 7.31 8.49
#